data_AF-A0A8S7B8J7-F1
#
_entry.id   AF-A0A8S7B8J7-F1
#
_cell.length_a   1.000
_cell.length_b   1.000
_cell.length_c   1.000
_cell.angle_alpha   90.00
_cell.angle_beta   90.00
_cell.angle_gamma   90.00
#
_symmetry.space_group_name_H-M   'P 1'
#
loop_
_entity.id
_entity.type
_entity.pdbx_description
1 polymer ?
#
loop_
_entity_poly.entity_id
_entity_poly.type
_entity_poly.pdbx_seq_one_letter_code
_entity_poly.pdbx_strand_id
1 'polypeptide(L)'
;MWSTEQEAQPFTFEWNGRTWNAGPDSMARLYPAVMASKSDTARKTMVWGDAENQQVKLSMPEPEELAAAMAQAVVERNDEIYRRQREKKEALDTLEDLDAIRAFNVE
;
A
#
# COMPACT_ATOMS: atom_id res chain seq x y z
N MET A 1 1.41 13.16 12.80
CA MET A 1 2.29 13.55 11.68
C MET A 1 3.07 12.36 11.13
N TRP A 2 3.69 11.49 11.95
CA TRP A 2 4.43 10.31 11.44
C TRP A 2 3.57 9.24 10.72
N SER A 3 2.41 8.81 11.27
CA SER A 3 1.56 7.77 10.60
C SER A 3 1.18 8.21 9.19
N THR A 4 0.68 9.45 9.07
CA THR A 4 0.28 10.05 7.81
C THR A 4 1.41 10.09 6.79
N GLU A 5 2.63 10.37 7.24
CA GLU A 5 3.81 10.37 6.36
C GLU A 5 4.17 8.95 5.90
N GLN A 6 4.12 7.95 6.79
CA GLN A 6 4.40 6.55 6.44
C GLN A 6 3.32 5.93 5.53
N GLU A 7 2.05 6.25 5.78
CA GLU A 7 0.90 5.83 4.96
C GLU A 7 0.92 6.44 3.56
N ALA A 8 1.51 7.64 3.42
CA ALA A 8 1.66 8.31 2.13
C ALA A 8 2.83 7.75 1.30
N GLN A 9 3.76 7.00 1.89
CA GLN A 9 4.91 6.48 1.15
C GLN A 9 4.48 5.41 0.13
N PRO A 10 4.97 5.51 -1.12
CA PRO A 10 4.73 4.48 -2.11
C PRO A 10 5.45 3.19 -1.71
N PHE A 11 4.90 2.07 -2.16
CA PHE A 11 5.50 0.76 -1.95
C PHE A 11 5.08 -0.21 -3.04
N THR A 12 5.62 -1.42 -2.98
CA THR A 12 5.30 -2.47 -3.94
C THR A 12 4.75 -3.71 -3.24
N PHE A 13 3.92 -4.47 -3.96
CA PHE A 13 3.42 -5.76 -3.51
C PHE A 13 3.40 -6.76 -4.66
N GLU A 14 3.42 -8.05 -4.33
CA GLU A 14 3.36 -9.13 -5.30
C GLU A 14 1.91 -9.57 -5.53
N TRP A 15 1.51 -9.65 -6.80
CA TRP A 15 0.24 -10.23 -7.21
C TRP A 15 0.36 -10.86 -8.59
N ASN A 16 -0.13 -12.09 -8.72
CA ASN A 16 -0.12 -12.86 -9.97
C ASN A 16 1.29 -12.98 -10.61
N GLY A 17 2.31 -13.20 -9.77
CA GLY A 17 3.71 -13.36 -10.21
C GLY A 17 4.37 -12.08 -10.71
N ARG A 18 3.82 -10.91 -10.37
CA ARG A 18 4.37 -9.60 -10.71
C ARG A 18 4.37 -8.67 -9.50
N THR A 19 5.33 -7.77 -9.50
CA THR A 19 5.42 -6.66 -8.55
C THR A 19 4.61 -5.46 -9.06
N TRP A 20 3.73 -4.90 -8.24
CA TRP A 20 2.88 -3.76 -8.58
C TRP A 20 3.13 -2.58 -7.65
N ASN A 21 3.02 -1.36 -8.17
CA ASN A 21 3.00 -0.15 -7.35
C ASN A 21 1.72 -0.11 -6.50
N ALA A 22 1.85 0.16 -5.21
CA ALA A 22 0.77 0.35 -4.25
C ALA A 22 0.93 1.67 -3.48
N GLY A 23 -0.05 1.94 -2.64
CA GLY A 23 -0.19 3.19 -1.90
C GLY A 23 -1.32 4.08 -2.44
N PRO A 24 -1.58 5.22 -1.77
CA PRO A 24 -2.72 6.08 -2.06
C PRO A 24 -2.80 6.53 -3.52
N ASP A 25 -1.66 6.91 -4.11
CA ASP A 25 -1.59 7.39 -5.50
C ASP A 25 -1.89 6.29 -6.53
N SER A 26 -1.43 5.06 -6.26
CA SER A 26 -1.71 3.91 -7.12
C SER A 26 -3.19 3.55 -7.09
N MET A 27 -3.81 3.57 -5.90
CA MET A 27 -5.26 3.36 -5.74
C MET A 27 -6.09 4.44 -6.44
N ALA A 28 -5.71 5.72 -6.28
CA ALA A 28 -6.42 6.85 -6.88
C ALA A 28 -6.46 6.78 -8.42
N ARG A 29 -5.44 6.18 -9.05
CA ARG A 29 -5.40 5.95 -10.50
C ARG A 29 -6.09 4.65 -10.91
N LEU A 30 -5.97 3.59 -10.11
CA LEU A 30 -6.50 2.27 -10.46
C LEU A 30 -8.03 2.23 -10.39
N TYR A 31 -8.64 2.83 -9.37
CA TYR A 31 -10.10 2.74 -9.20
C TYR A 31 -10.90 3.32 -10.38
N PRO A 32 -10.61 4.53 -10.89
CA PRO A 32 -11.30 5.02 -12.09
C PRO A 32 -11.09 4.12 -13.31
N ALA A 33 -9.90 3.53 -13.47
CA ALA A 33 -9.59 2.63 -14.58
C ALA A 33 -10.43 1.34 -14.50
N VAL A 34 -10.55 0.74 -13.32
CA VAL A 34 -11.40 -0.44 -13.07
C VAL A 34 -12.88 -0.11 -13.30
N MET A 35 -13.34 1.06 -12.85
CA MET A 35 -14.73 1.46 -13.09
C MET A 35 -15.02 1.66 -14.59
N ALA A 36 -14.10 2.28 -15.32
CA ALA A 36 -14.21 2.43 -16.77
C ALA A 36 -14.19 1.07 -17.51
N SER A 37 -13.36 0.11 -17.06
CA SER A 37 -13.29 -1.23 -17.68
C SER A 37 -14.57 -2.03 -17.51
N LYS A 38 -15.35 -1.78 -16.45
CA LYS A 38 -16.66 -2.43 -16.24
C LYS A 38 -17.75 -1.90 -17.18
N SER A 39 -17.69 -0.62 -17.56
CA SER A 39 -18.69 -0.01 -18.45
C SER A 39 -18.42 -0.25 -19.93
N ASP A 40 -17.17 -0.53 -20.31
CA ASP A 40 -16.78 -0.78 -21.70
C ASP A 40 -16.89 -2.27 -22.03
N THR A 41 -18.10 -2.74 -22.31
CA THR A 41 -18.37 -4.13 -22.71
C THR A 41 -17.71 -4.56 -24.02
N ALA A 42 -17.20 -3.62 -24.82
CA ALA A 42 -16.46 -3.91 -26.04
C ALA A 42 -14.97 -4.21 -25.76
N ARG A 43 -14.36 -3.62 -24.72
CA ARG A 43 -12.97 -3.89 -24.34
C ARG A 43 -12.88 -5.08 -23.39
N LYS A 44 -12.32 -6.18 -23.88
CA LYS A 44 -12.06 -7.40 -23.08
C LYS A 44 -10.84 -7.32 -22.17
N THR A 45 -10.03 -6.27 -22.32
CA THR A 45 -8.75 -6.13 -21.61
C THR A 45 -8.50 -4.68 -21.21
N MET A 46 -7.92 -4.49 -20.03
CA MET A 46 -7.35 -3.23 -19.55
C MET A 46 -5.82 -3.31 -19.65
N VAL A 47 -5.14 -2.19 -19.90
CA VAL A 47 -3.67 -2.12 -19.79
C VAL A 47 -3.31 -1.38 -18.53
N TRP A 48 -2.44 -1.96 -17.70
CA TRP A 48 -1.95 -1.35 -16.46
C TRP A 48 -0.43 -1.50 -16.35
N GLY A 49 0.24 -0.53 -15.73
CA GLY A 49 1.68 -0.57 -15.50
C GLY A 49 2.03 -1.34 -14.23
N ASP A 50 2.97 -2.28 -14.31
CA ASP A 50 3.56 -2.90 -13.12
C ASP A 50 4.62 -1.98 -12.46
N ALA A 51 5.26 -2.45 -11.39
CA ALA A 51 6.26 -1.68 -10.66
C ALA A 51 7.48 -1.29 -11.51
N GLU A 52 7.77 -2.07 -12.55
CA GLU A 52 8.88 -1.82 -13.49
C GLU A 52 8.45 -0.93 -14.67
N ASN A 53 7.23 -0.39 -14.65
CA ASN A 53 6.59 0.36 -15.74
C ASN A 53 6.36 -0.48 -17.01
N GLN A 54 6.29 -1.80 -16.91
CA GLN A 54 5.88 -2.65 -18.02
C GLN A 54 4.36 -2.59 -18.20
N GLN A 55 3.91 -2.46 -19.44
CA GLN A 55 2.49 -2.50 -19.77
C GLN A 55 1.98 -3.94 -19.73
N VAL A 56 1.15 -4.25 -18.73
CA VAL A 56 0.52 -5.54 -18.54
C VAL A 56 -0.93 -5.47 -19.03
N LYS A 57 -1.31 -6.43 -19.88
CA LYS A 57 -2.70 -6.61 -20.31
C LYS A 57 -3.43 -7.46 -19.28
N LEU A 58 -4.41 -6.87 -18.62
CA LEU A 58 -5.30 -7.50 -17.65
C LEU A 58 -6.61 -7.85 -18.35
N SER A 59 -6.94 -9.13 -18.41
CA SER A 59 -8.22 -9.67 -18.86
C SER A 59 -9.29 -9.55 -17.77
N MET A 60 -10.57 -9.45 -18.12
CA MET A 60 -11.61 -9.48 -17.09
C MET A 60 -11.63 -10.86 -16.40
N PRO A 61 -11.64 -10.96 -15.05
CA PRO A 61 -11.89 -9.90 -14.04
C PRO A 61 -10.63 -9.29 -13.38
N GLU A 62 -9.43 -9.56 -13.88
CA GLU A 62 -8.13 -9.19 -13.29
C GLU A 62 -8.00 -7.71 -12.85
N PRO A 63 -8.57 -6.69 -13.54
CA PRO A 63 -8.57 -5.32 -13.02
C PRO A 63 -9.15 -5.17 -11.62
N GLU A 64 -10.27 -5.84 -11.34
CA GLU A 64 -10.93 -5.79 -10.04
C GLU A 64 -10.18 -6.61 -9.00
N GLU A 65 -9.62 -7.75 -9.40
CA GLU A 65 -8.78 -8.57 -8.52
C GLU A 65 -7.48 -7.85 -8.13
N LEU A 66 -6.83 -7.15 -9.07
CA LEU A 66 -5.68 -6.31 -8.79
C LEU A 66 -6.02 -5.19 -7.81
N ALA A 67 -7.19 -4.54 -7.98
CA ALA A 67 -7.64 -3.51 -7.05
C ALA A 67 -7.92 -4.05 -5.65
N ALA A 68 -8.53 -5.23 -5.54
CA ALA A 68 -8.75 -5.90 -4.27
C ALA A 68 -7.43 -6.29 -3.59
N ALA A 69 -6.48 -6.84 -4.35
CA ALA A 69 -5.16 -7.22 -3.83
C ALA A 69 -4.35 -5.99 -3.37
N MET A 70 -4.41 -4.88 -4.12
CA MET A 70 -3.77 -3.62 -3.71
C MET A 70 -4.41 -3.05 -2.45
N ALA A 71 -5.75 -3.07 -2.34
CA ALA A 71 -6.45 -2.62 -1.14
C ALA A 71 -6.04 -3.45 0.09
N GLN A 72 -5.95 -4.77 -0.06
CA GLN A 72 -5.47 -5.67 0.99
C GLN A 72 -4.03 -5.32 1.42
N ALA A 73 -3.12 -5.13 0.46
CA ALA A 73 -1.74 -4.75 0.74
C ALA A 73 -1.62 -3.40 1.47
N VAL A 74 -2.49 -2.43 1.15
CA VAL A 74 -2.56 -1.14 1.86
C VAL A 74 -3.05 -1.33 3.30
N VAL A 75 -4.07 -2.15 3.53
CA VAL A 75 -4.58 -2.45 4.88
C VAL A 75 -3.47 -3.09 5.73
N GLU A 76 -2.80 -4.11 5.21
CA GLU A 76 -1.71 -4.80 5.92
C GLU A 76 -0.56 -3.87 6.28
N ARG A 77 -0.16 -2.99 5.35
CA ARG A 77 0.86 -1.98 5.60
C ARG A 77 0.44 -0.99 6.69
N ASN A 78 -0.81 -0.53 6.67
CA ASN A 78 -1.33 0.40 7.66
C ASN A 78 -1.40 -0.25 9.05
N ASP A 79 -1.78 -1.53 9.13
CA ASP A 79 -1.78 -2.29 10.37
C ASP A 79 -0.35 -2.43 10.94
N GLU A 80 0.65 -2.66 10.08
CA GLU A 80 2.06 -2.67 10.51
C GLU A 80 2.51 -1.31 11.05
N ILE A 81 2.18 -0.21 10.35
CA ILE A 81 2.48 1.16 10.78
C ILE A 81 1.86 1.40 12.16
N TYR A 82 0.59 1.06 12.33
CA TYR A 82 -0.12 1.19 13.59
C TYR A 82 0.55 0.39 14.72
N ARG A 83 0.91 -0.88 14.47
CA ARG A 83 1.59 -1.72 15.46
C ARG A 83 2.92 -1.11 15.89
N ARG A 84 3.74 -0.64 14.94
CA ARG A 84 5.02 0.03 15.25
C ARG A 84 4.83 1.29 16.09
N GLN A 85 3.78 2.08 15.81
CA GLN A 85 3.45 3.22 16.66
C GLN A 85 3.11 2.79 18.08
N ARG A 86 2.34 1.71 18.23
CA ARG A 86 1.94 1.20 19.55
C ARG A 86 3.16 0.71 20.33
N GLU A 87 4.00 -0.10 19.70
CA GLU A 87 5.24 -0.62 20.31
C GLU A 87 6.17 0.52 20.77
N LYS A 88 6.35 1.55 19.94
CA LYS A 88 7.15 2.72 20.33
C LYS A 88 6.56 3.50 21.50
N LYS A 89 5.23 3.65 21.55
CA LYS A 89 4.55 4.31 22.68
C LYS A 89 4.75 3.53 23.97
N GLU A 90 4.54 2.22 23.94
CA GLU A 90 4.77 1.39 25.12
C GLU A 90 6.23 1.39 25.57
N ALA A 91 7.19 1.33 24.63
CA ALA A 91 8.60 1.45 24.98
C ALA A 91 8.89 2.78 25.69
N LEU A 92 8.33 3.89 25.21
CA LEU A 92 8.45 5.19 25.87
C LEU A 92 7.83 5.20 27.27
N ASP A 93 6.65 4.58 27.44
CA ASP A 93 5.97 4.49 28.74
C ASP A 93 6.77 3.66 29.78
N THR A 94 7.70 2.81 29.34
CA THR A 94 8.57 2.02 30.23
C THR A 94 9.88 2.70 30.64
N LEU A 95 10.18 3.90 30.12
CA LEU A 95 11.42 4.62 30.46
C LEU A 95 11.25 5.40 31.77
N GLU A 96 11.89 4.92 32.85
CA GLU A 96 11.75 5.51 34.19
C GLU A 96 12.94 6.39 34.64
N ASP A 97 14.09 6.34 33.94
CA ASP A 97 15.28 7.10 34.32
C ASP A 97 15.88 7.95 33.17
N LEU A 98 16.63 8.98 33.56
CA LEU A 98 17.20 9.99 32.66
C LEU A 98 18.21 9.41 31.65
N ASP A 99 18.93 8.36 32.02
CA ASP A 99 19.94 7.75 31.14
C ASP A 99 19.26 6.89 30.06
N ALA A 100 18.21 6.15 30.41
CA ALA A 100 17.38 5.38 29.49
C ALA A 100 16.63 6.29 28.50
N ILE A 101 16.11 7.43 28.97
CA ILE A 101 15.51 8.45 28.10
C ILE A 101 16.53 8.99 27.09
N ARG A 102 17.76 9.28 27.54
CA ARG A 102 18.81 9.85 26.69
C ARG A 102 19.36 8.86 25.66
N ALA A 103 19.27 7.55 25.95
CA ALA A 103 19.68 6.49 25.05
C ALA A 103 18.60 6.05 24.04
N PHE A 104 17.34 6.48 24.21
CA PHE A 104 16.23 6.08 23.34
C PHE A 104 16.32 6.76 21.96
N ASN A 105 16.50 5.96 20.91
CA ASN A 105 16.57 6.44 19.53
C ASN A 105 15.23 6.26 18.81
N VAL A 106 14.81 7.27 18.04
CA VAL A 106 13.55 7.27 17.28
C VAL A 106 13.89 7.26 15.80
N GLU A 107 14.21 6.09 15.25
CA GLU A 107 14.28 5.85 13.81
C GLU A 107 12.91 5.43 13.25
#